data_AF-A0A316EWA2-F1
#
_entry.id   AF-A0A316EWA2-F1
#
_cell.length_a   1.000
_cell.length_b   1.000
_cell.length_c   1.000
_cell.angle_alpha   90.00
_cell.angle_beta   90.00
_cell.angle_gamma   90.00
#
_symmetry.space_group_name_H-M   'P 1'
#
loop_
_entity.id
_entity.type
_entity.pdbx_description
1 polymer ?
#
loop_
_entity_poly.entity_id
_entity_poly.type
_entity_poly.pdbx_seq_one_letter_code
_entity_poly.pdbx_strand_id
1 'polypeptide(L)'
;MLASNAYAATTRYEAESAPATCGGAVASTHAGYSGGGFCDTTNAVGSAVEFTVDMRAAGAVTLGIRYANGSTANRPADLSVNGTVVQAGFVFEATGAWTTWTTRTHTVQLDAGANTIRFAATTAVGLANLDYLDVATTGDPTEPPGRPPECTGSSPIRCHFAVSPGNYTVTAWIGDRASAGNTSMSVEARRWILAPVATAAGTISRHVFTINVRQPEGQPTGQGGSGTSGLDVSFAGSMPKLSGLTVAPASNPLAVYLAGDSTVCDQPIAPYTGWGQILPSRLSAGAVIANYGDSGEGSGSFLSNSALFPTMRPLITSNDLVLIQFGHNDKSTGASAFRTNLTTMINQVRARGGVAVLVTPPVRRLFDGNQLNSTALHVNGVGVNLPAEMRALGSSLSVPVIDLTAKSEQLVESLGPAGSARLFLRAAVDGVADNTHFSEYGAEEMAGLVVQGIRERNLPLADYLR
;
A
#
# COMPACT_ATOMS: atom_id res chain seq x y z
N MET A 1 -14.99 -36.49 -6.84
CA MET A 1 -15.90 -35.70 -7.68
C MET A 1 -16.67 -34.78 -6.75
N LEU A 2 -16.42 -33.47 -6.86
CA LEU A 2 -17.21 -32.30 -6.45
C LEU A 2 -16.20 -31.14 -6.46
N ALA A 3 -16.22 -30.36 -7.55
CA ALA A 3 -15.38 -29.18 -7.73
C ALA A 3 -15.89 -28.08 -6.80
N SER A 4 -15.03 -27.63 -5.89
CA SER A 4 -15.24 -26.41 -5.11
C SER A 4 -14.87 -25.22 -6.01
N ASN A 5 -15.87 -24.54 -6.56
CA ASN A 5 -15.65 -23.28 -7.28
C ASN A 5 -15.12 -22.22 -6.31
N ALA A 6 -13.90 -21.74 -6.55
CA ALA A 6 -13.34 -20.59 -5.85
C ALA A 6 -14.06 -19.32 -6.34
N TYR A 7 -14.61 -18.53 -5.41
CA TYR A 7 -15.36 -17.31 -5.71
C TYR A 7 -14.41 -16.17 -6.15
N ALA A 8 -14.76 -15.50 -7.25
CA ALA A 8 -14.18 -14.23 -7.66
C ALA A 8 -14.50 -13.12 -6.64
N ALA A 9 -13.64 -12.10 -6.51
CA ALA A 9 -14.00 -10.90 -5.77
C ALA A 9 -15.22 -10.27 -6.44
N THR A 10 -16.34 -10.34 -5.74
CA THR A 10 -17.66 -10.00 -6.27
C THR A 10 -18.07 -8.70 -5.64
N THR A 11 -18.32 -7.67 -6.45
CA THR A 11 -18.92 -6.43 -5.96
C THR A 11 -20.43 -6.57 -6.06
N ARG A 12 -21.12 -6.45 -4.92
CA ARG A 12 -22.57 -6.50 -4.86
C ARG A 12 -23.19 -5.12 -5.02
N TYR A 13 -24.25 -5.05 -5.82
CA TYR A 13 -25.13 -3.91 -5.93
C TYR A 13 -26.54 -4.36 -5.57
N GLU A 14 -27.03 -3.91 -4.41
CA GLU A 14 -28.39 -4.20 -3.93
C GLU A 14 -29.40 -3.44 -4.80
N ALA A 15 -30.46 -4.10 -5.28
CA ALA A 15 -31.40 -3.52 -6.24
C ALA A 15 -32.30 -2.43 -5.63
N GLU A 16 -32.38 -2.37 -4.30
CA GLU A 16 -33.18 -1.43 -3.54
C GLU A 16 -32.48 -0.11 -3.21
N SER A 17 -31.19 0.05 -3.52
CA SER A 17 -30.42 1.22 -3.10
C SER A 17 -29.49 1.73 -4.18
N ALA A 18 -29.15 3.02 -4.11
CA ALA A 18 -28.20 3.63 -5.03
C ALA A 18 -26.84 2.87 -4.96
N PRO A 19 -26.20 2.60 -6.10
CA PRO A 19 -26.44 3.21 -7.40
C PRO A 19 -27.42 2.45 -8.32
N ALA A 20 -28.29 1.59 -7.79
CA ALA A 20 -29.37 0.98 -8.57
C ALA A 20 -30.62 1.88 -8.63
N THR A 21 -31.43 1.69 -9.68
CA THR A 21 -32.78 2.24 -9.79
C THR A 21 -33.79 1.13 -10.11
N CYS A 22 -34.94 1.21 -9.46
CA CYS A 22 -36.03 0.24 -9.60
C CYS A 22 -37.23 0.89 -10.30
N GLY A 23 -37.65 0.36 -11.45
CA GLY A 23 -38.82 0.79 -12.22
C GLY A 23 -40.18 0.35 -11.64
N GLY A 24 -40.28 0.31 -10.32
CA GLY A 24 -41.43 -0.15 -9.56
C GLY A 24 -41.29 0.24 -8.09
N ALA A 25 -41.53 -0.71 -7.19
CA ALA A 25 -41.39 -0.49 -5.76
C ALA A 25 -40.22 -1.30 -5.20
N VAL A 26 -39.50 -0.70 -4.24
CA VAL A 26 -38.68 -1.46 -3.31
C VAL A 26 -39.61 -2.14 -2.32
N ALA A 27 -39.55 -3.46 -2.25
CA ALA A 27 -40.39 -4.28 -1.39
C ALA A 27 -39.56 -5.15 -0.45
N SER A 28 -40.20 -5.61 0.64
CA SER A 28 -39.62 -6.51 1.64
C SER A 28 -40.61 -7.61 2.05
N THR A 29 -41.63 -7.84 1.23
CA THR A 29 -42.80 -8.69 1.52
C THR A 29 -42.53 -10.18 1.40
N HIS A 30 -41.38 -10.59 0.86
CA HIS A 30 -41.00 -12.00 0.67
C HIS A 30 -39.68 -12.27 1.37
N ALA A 31 -39.66 -13.16 2.38
CA ALA A 31 -38.44 -13.47 3.10
C ALA A 31 -37.32 -14.02 2.18
N GLY A 32 -36.07 -13.82 2.61
CA GLY A 32 -34.89 -14.41 1.99
C GLY A 32 -34.10 -13.50 1.03
N TYR A 33 -34.50 -12.24 0.81
CA TYR A 33 -33.73 -11.21 0.11
C TYR A 33 -32.47 -10.79 0.91
N SER A 34 -31.51 -10.07 0.29
CA SER A 34 -30.39 -9.43 1.00
C SER A 34 -30.59 -7.93 1.19
N GLY A 35 -29.81 -7.32 2.08
CA GLY A 35 -29.96 -5.89 2.34
C GLY A 35 -31.31 -5.54 2.97
N GLY A 36 -31.88 -4.42 2.52
CA GLY A 36 -33.12 -3.83 3.05
C GLY A 36 -34.39 -4.26 2.31
N GLY A 37 -34.28 -4.83 1.11
CA GLY A 37 -35.42 -5.22 0.29
C GLY A 37 -35.00 -5.79 -1.06
N PHE A 38 -35.90 -5.74 -2.03
CA PHE A 38 -35.68 -6.13 -3.42
C PHE A 38 -36.49 -5.23 -4.34
N CYS A 39 -36.13 -5.17 -5.63
CA CYS A 39 -36.92 -4.47 -6.63
C CYS A 39 -38.07 -5.34 -7.17
N ASP A 40 -39.30 -4.88 -6.95
CA ASP A 40 -40.53 -5.39 -7.57
C ASP A 40 -40.98 -4.41 -8.65
N THR A 41 -40.66 -4.73 -9.91
CA THR A 41 -40.99 -3.85 -11.04
C THR A 41 -42.48 -3.80 -11.33
N THR A 42 -42.95 -2.67 -11.86
CA THR A 42 -44.32 -2.60 -12.40
C THR A 42 -44.53 -3.66 -13.50
N ASN A 43 -45.67 -4.36 -13.49
CA ASN A 43 -46.05 -5.31 -14.54
C ASN A 43 -46.38 -4.58 -15.85
N ALA A 44 -45.36 -4.27 -16.63
CA ALA A 44 -45.48 -3.63 -17.93
C ALA A 44 -44.28 -3.95 -18.81
N VAL A 45 -44.47 -3.90 -20.13
CA VAL A 45 -43.36 -3.94 -21.08
C VAL A 45 -42.48 -2.70 -20.86
N GLY A 46 -41.17 -2.89 -20.80
CA GLY A 46 -40.19 -1.81 -20.63
C GLY A 46 -39.89 -1.43 -19.18
N SER A 47 -40.65 -1.92 -18.20
CA SER A 47 -40.28 -1.81 -16.77
C SER A 47 -38.91 -2.45 -16.55
N ALA A 48 -38.06 -1.80 -15.75
CA ALA A 48 -36.66 -2.16 -15.68
C ALA A 48 -36.06 -2.03 -14.28
N VAL A 49 -34.96 -2.76 -14.08
CA VAL A 49 -33.97 -2.52 -13.02
C VAL A 49 -32.68 -2.12 -13.70
N GLU A 50 -32.05 -1.05 -13.21
CA GLU A 50 -30.81 -0.52 -13.77
C GLU A 50 -29.77 -0.33 -12.66
N PHE A 51 -28.54 -0.74 -12.91
CA PHE A 51 -27.40 -0.62 -12.00
C PHE A 51 -26.32 0.23 -12.66
N THR A 52 -25.78 1.21 -11.94
CA THR A 52 -24.51 1.85 -12.34
C THR A 52 -23.33 1.12 -11.69
N VAL A 53 -22.43 0.58 -12.52
CA VAL A 53 -21.26 -0.21 -12.11
C VAL A 53 -20.00 0.54 -12.52
N ASP A 54 -19.15 0.91 -11.56
CA ASP A 54 -17.89 1.58 -11.84
C ASP A 54 -16.75 0.57 -12.00
N MET A 55 -16.04 0.65 -13.13
CA MET A 55 -14.98 -0.26 -13.52
C MET A 55 -13.63 0.47 -13.55
N ARG A 56 -12.62 -0.07 -12.86
CA ARG A 56 -11.25 0.52 -12.88
C ARG A 56 -10.58 0.45 -14.26
N ALA A 57 -10.95 -0.56 -15.05
CA ALA A 57 -10.46 -0.78 -16.40
C ALA A 57 -11.55 -1.49 -17.22
N ALA A 58 -11.54 -1.29 -18.54
CA ALA A 58 -12.44 -2.02 -19.43
C ALA A 58 -12.12 -3.52 -19.40
N GLY A 59 -13.15 -4.37 -19.47
CA GLY A 59 -12.97 -5.81 -19.48
C GLY A 59 -14.26 -6.62 -19.37
N ALA A 60 -14.10 -7.92 -19.60
CA ALA A 60 -15.19 -8.88 -19.46
C ALA A 60 -15.54 -9.04 -17.97
N VAL A 61 -16.82 -9.11 -17.66
CA VAL A 61 -17.32 -9.42 -16.30
C VAL A 61 -18.44 -10.46 -16.35
N THR A 62 -18.50 -11.34 -15.36
CA THR A 62 -19.65 -12.18 -15.06
C THR A 62 -20.58 -11.47 -14.08
N LEU A 63 -21.80 -11.27 -14.52
CA LEU A 63 -22.94 -10.83 -13.74
C LEU A 63 -23.55 -12.04 -13.03
N GLY A 64 -23.85 -11.93 -11.74
CA GLY A 64 -24.67 -12.85 -10.95
C GLY A 64 -25.93 -12.14 -10.50
N ILE A 65 -27.06 -12.42 -11.14
CA ILE A 65 -28.34 -11.76 -10.86
C ILE A 65 -29.13 -12.66 -9.93
N ARG A 66 -29.34 -12.23 -8.69
CA ARG A 66 -30.23 -12.95 -7.76
C ARG A 66 -31.66 -12.49 -7.93
N TYR A 67 -32.57 -13.44 -8.10
CA TYR A 67 -33.97 -13.16 -8.36
C TYR A 67 -34.91 -14.23 -7.79
N ALA A 68 -36.19 -13.86 -7.64
CA ALA A 68 -37.29 -14.78 -7.37
C ALA A 68 -38.41 -14.57 -8.39
N ASN A 69 -38.92 -15.67 -8.95
CA ASN A 69 -40.09 -15.70 -9.82
C ASN A 69 -41.04 -16.78 -9.30
N GLY A 70 -41.92 -16.39 -8.38
CA GLY A 70 -42.89 -17.30 -7.77
C GLY A 70 -44.08 -17.66 -8.67
N SER A 71 -44.09 -17.21 -9.93
CA SER A 71 -45.12 -17.62 -10.90
C SER A 71 -44.78 -18.95 -11.56
N THR A 72 -45.70 -19.48 -12.38
CA THR A 72 -45.49 -20.72 -13.15
C THR A 72 -44.94 -20.46 -14.56
N ALA A 73 -44.75 -19.19 -14.94
CA ALA A 73 -44.29 -18.80 -16.27
C ALA A 73 -42.96 -18.05 -16.19
N ASN A 74 -42.17 -18.17 -17.25
CA ASN A 74 -40.91 -17.45 -17.38
C ASN A 74 -41.13 -15.95 -17.59
N ARG A 75 -40.26 -15.12 -17.00
CA ARG A 75 -40.29 -13.67 -17.16
C ARG A 75 -39.06 -13.21 -17.97
N PRO A 76 -39.18 -13.01 -19.29
CA PRO A 76 -38.06 -12.61 -20.15
C PRO A 76 -37.77 -11.11 -20.10
N ALA A 77 -36.50 -10.76 -20.24
CA ALA A 77 -35.99 -9.40 -20.25
C ALA A 77 -34.95 -9.19 -21.36
N ASP A 78 -34.81 -7.97 -21.85
CA ASP A 78 -33.62 -7.58 -22.59
C ASP A 78 -32.57 -7.05 -21.62
N LEU A 79 -31.36 -7.59 -21.70
CA LEU A 79 -30.18 -7.10 -20.98
C LEU A 79 -29.40 -6.16 -21.89
N SER A 80 -29.25 -4.92 -21.45
CA SER A 80 -28.44 -3.90 -22.13
C SER A 80 -27.31 -3.38 -21.27
N VAL A 81 -26.17 -3.11 -21.90
CA VAL A 81 -24.98 -2.44 -21.33
C VAL A 81 -24.77 -1.12 -22.07
N ASN A 82 -24.63 -0.02 -21.34
CA ASN A 82 -24.40 1.33 -21.88
C ASN A 82 -25.40 1.67 -23.01
N GLY A 83 -26.67 1.30 -22.83
CA GLY A 83 -27.76 1.52 -23.79
C GLY A 83 -27.83 0.52 -24.96
N THR A 84 -26.87 -0.39 -25.11
CA THR A 84 -26.85 -1.40 -26.18
C THR A 84 -27.35 -2.74 -25.66
N VAL A 85 -28.35 -3.36 -26.32
CA VAL A 85 -28.83 -4.70 -25.97
C VAL A 85 -27.75 -5.74 -26.28
N VAL A 86 -27.18 -6.35 -25.24
CA VAL A 86 -26.14 -7.38 -25.36
C VAL A 86 -26.71 -8.79 -25.29
N GLN A 87 -27.90 -8.96 -24.70
CA GLN A 87 -28.62 -10.23 -24.69
C GLN A 87 -30.13 -9.98 -24.70
N ALA A 88 -30.76 -10.25 -25.85
CA ALA A 88 -32.20 -10.23 -25.99
C ALA A 88 -32.84 -11.47 -25.34
N GLY A 89 -34.02 -11.33 -24.76
CA GLY A 89 -34.78 -12.45 -24.19
C GLY A 89 -34.07 -13.22 -23.08
N PHE A 90 -33.24 -12.55 -22.27
CA PHE A 90 -32.69 -13.08 -21.04
C PHE A 90 -33.80 -13.54 -20.09
N VAL A 91 -33.85 -14.83 -19.77
CA VAL A 91 -35.01 -15.42 -19.08
C VAL A 91 -34.82 -15.48 -17.57
N PHE A 92 -35.79 -14.97 -16.80
CA PHE A 92 -35.93 -15.31 -15.38
C PHE A 92 -36.93 -16.47 -15.24
N GLU A 93 -36.41 -17.68 -15.04
CA GLU A 93 -37.20 -18.92 -14.95
C GLU A 93 -38.06 -18.94 -13.68
N ALA A 94 -39.13 -19.73 -13.65
CA ALA A 94 -39.91 -19.94 -12.42
C ALA A 94 -39.03 -20.53 -11.30
N THR A 95 -39.04 -19.90 -10.12
CA THR A 95 -38.33 -20.39 -8.92
C THR A 95 -39.24 -21.20 -7.98
N GLY A 96 -40.53 -21.30 -8.30
CA GLY A 96 -41.53 -22.09 -7.58
C GLY A 96 -42.21 -21.37 -6.41
N ALA A 97 -41.55 -20.39 -5.80
CA ALA A 97 -42.16 -19.51 -4.80
C ALA A 97 -41.44 -18.15 -4.74
N TRP A 98 -42.14 -17.09 -4.34
CA TRP A 98 -41.56 -15.75 -4.19
C TRP A 98 -40.54 -15.63 -3.05
N THR A 99 -40.51 -16.60 -2.13
CA THR A 99 -39.47 -16.74 -1.10
C THR A 99 -38.31 -17.64 -1.52
N THR A 100 -38.36 -18.21 -2.72
CA THR A 100 -37.29 -19.05 -3.28
C THR A 100 -36.48 -18.23 -4.26
N TRP A 101 -35.27 -17.87 -3.83
CA TRP A 101 -34.34 -17.04 -4.59
C TRP A 101 -33.27 -17.90 -5.23
N THR A 102 -32.93 -17.60 -6.49
CA THR A 102 -31.83 -18.25 -7.22
C THR A 102 -30.97 -17.22 -7.93
N THR A 103 -29.79 -17.61 -8.38
CA THR A 103 -28.86 -16.73 -9.10
C THR A 103 -28.67 -17.23 -10.52
N ARG A 104 -28.87 -16.36 -11.51
CA ARG A 104 -28.52 -16.62 -12.91
C ARG A 104 -27.29 -15.81 -13.28
N THR A 105 -26.38 -16.41 -14.03
CA THR A 105 -25.13 -15.75 -14.45
C THR A 105 -25.13 -15.38 -15.93
N HIS A 106 -24.41 -14.32 -16.28
CA HIS A 106 -24.18 -13.91 -17.67
C HIS A 106 -22.90 -13.10 -17.80
N THR A 107 -22.14 -13.27 -18.89
CA THR A 107 -20.90 -12.51 -19.11
C THR A 107 -21.13 -11.38 -20.08
N VAL A 108 -20.67 -10.17 -19.74
CA VAL A 108 -20.75 -8.96 -20.57
C VAL A 108 -19.40 -8.26 -20.63
N GLN A 109 -19.20 -7.37 -21.62
CA GLN A 109 -18.06 -6.47 -21.67
C GLN A 109 -18.45 -5.13 -21.07
N LEU A 110 -17.63 -4.59 -20.17
CA LEU A 110 -17.79 -3.25 -19.59
C LEU A 110 -16.60 -2.36 -19.98
N ASP A 111 -16.85 -1.06 -20.14
CA ASP A 111 -15.84 -0.04 -20.36
C ASP A 111 -15.16 0.36 -19.04
N ALA A 112 -14.05 1.11 -19.10
CA ALA A 112 -13.49 1.74 -17.91
C ALA A 112 -14.39 2.92 -17.47
N GLY A 113 -14.55 3.11 -16.16
CA GLY A 113 -15.43 4.09 -15.55
C GLY A 113 -16.86 3.56 -15.33
N ALA A 114 -17.82 4.47 -15.26
CA ALA A 114 -19.22 4.14 -15.00
C ALA A 114 -19.88 3.43 -16.19
N ASN A 115 -20.44 2.26 -15.94
CA ASN A 115 -21.23 1.47 -16.89
C ASN A 115 -22.67 1.34 -16.39
N THR A 116 -23.62 1.34 -17.32
CA THR A 116 -25.04 1.13 -17.02
C THR A 116 -25.46 -0.28 -17.43
N ILE A 117 -25.92 -1.09 -16.49
CA ILE A 117 -26.43 -2.44 -16.72
C ILE A 117 -27.92 -2.45 -16.45
N ARG A 118 -28.73 -2.71 -17.47
CA ARG A 118 -30.19 -2.60 -17.42
C ARG A 118 -30.86 -3.88 -17.88
N PHE A 119 -31.79 -4.39 -17.06
CA PHE A 119 -32.71 -5.47 -17.41
C PHE A 119 -34.10 -4.88 -17.63
N ALA A 120 -34.71 -5.10 -18.79
CA ALA A 120 -36.02 -4.55 -19.13
C ALA A 120 -37.01 -5.62 -19.56
N ALA A 121 -38.20 -5.63 -18.95
CA ALA A 121 -39.24 -6.61 -19.24
C ALA A 121 -39.69 -6.54 -20.70
N THR A 122 -39.76 -7.68 -21.37
CA THR A 122 -40.21 -7.77 -22.77
C THR A 122 -41.69 -8.13 -22.89
N THR A 123 -42.37 -8.34 -21.75
CA THR A 123 -43.78 -8.75 -21.69
C THR A 123 -44.55 -7.90 -20.67
N ALA A 124 -45.88 -7.88 -20.79
CA ALA A 124 -46.75 -7.11 -19.92
C ALA A 124 -46.78 -7.61 -18.45
N VAL A 125 -46.18 -8.77 -18.17
CA VAL A 125 -46.15 -9.34 -16.81
C VAL A 125 -44.96 -8.85 -15.97
N GLY A 126 -44.10 -7.96 -16.50
CA GLY A 126 -42.96 -7.39 -15.76
C GLY A 126 -41.77 -8.34 -15.59
N LEU A 127 -40.79 -7.92 -14.79
CA LEU A 127 -39.62 -8.73 -14.43
C LEU A 127 -39.92 -9.68 -13.26
N ALA A 128 -39.04 -10.62 -13.01
CA ALA A 128 -38.95 -11.27 -11.71
C ALA A 128 -38.60 -10.24 -10.61
N ASN A 129 -38.73 -10.61 -9.35
CA ASN A 129 -38.23 -9.77 -8.25
C ASN A 129 -36.71 -9.88 -8.23
N LEU A 130 -36.00 -8.76 -8.41
CA LEU A 130 -34.55 -8.72 -8.44
C LEU A 130 -34.03 -8.24 -7.08
N ASP A 131 -33.15 -9.03 -6.49
CA ASP A 131 -32.57 -8.77 -5.17
C ASP A 131 -31.27 -7.97 -5.31
N TYR A 132 -30.28 -8.53 -5.99
CA TYR A 132 -29.01 -7.85 -6.26
C TYR A 132 -28.40 -8.27 -7.58
N LEU A 133 -27.44 -7.45 -8.00
CA LEU A 133 -26.47 -7.75 -9.04
C LEU A 133 -25.08 -7.90 -8.41
N ASP A 134 -24.55 -9.10 -8.49
CA ASP A 134 -23.15 -9.39 -8.20
C ASP A 134 -22.33 -9.21 -9.49
N VAL A 135 -21.28 -8.40 -9.46
CA VAL A 135 -20.37 -8.20 -10.60
C VAL A 135 -19.02 -8.82 -10.25
N ALA A 136 -18.68 -9.88 -10.96
CA ALA A 136 -17.41 -10.59 -10.86
C ALA A 136 -16.65 -10.41 -12.17
N THR A 137 -15.62 -9.57 -12.17
CA THR A 137 -14.72 -9.35 -13.31
C THR A 137 -14.10 -10.67 -13.81
N THR A 138 -14.37 -11.07 -15.06
CA THR A 138 -13.68 -12.18 -15.72
C THR A 138 -12.36 -11.64 -16.26
N GLY A 139 -11.35 -11.66 -15.40
CA GLY A 139 -10.05 -11.04 -15.66
C GLY A 139 -9.51 -10.14 -14.54
N ASP A 140 -10.11 -10.17 -13.35
CA ASP A 140 -9.43 -9.73 -12.11
C ASP A 140 -8.84 -10.99 -11.43
N PRO A 141 -7.93 -10.86 -10.49
CA PRO A 141 -6.59 -11.39 -10.51
C PRO A 141 -6.53 -12.54 -9.50
N THR A 142 -7.45 -13.49 -9.57
CA THR A 142 -7.41 -14.65 -8.66
C THR A 142 -6.69 -15.82 -9.32
N GLU A 143 -6.73 -15.92 -10.65
CA GLU A 143 -5.78 -16.75 -11.38
C GLU A 143 -4.47 -15.96 -11.59
N PRO A 144 -3.35 -16.44 -11.05
CA PRO A 144 -2.06 -15.82 -11.26
C PRO A 144 -1.70 -15.82 -12.75
N PRO A 145 -1.07 -14.77 -13.29
CA PRO A 145 -0.61 -14.71 -14.68
C PRO A 145 0.52 -15.70 -15.00
N GLY A 146 0.86 -16.60 -14.06
CA GLY A 146 2.07 -17.38 -14.08
C GLY A 146 3.27 -16.57 -13.59
N ARG A 147 4.31 -17.30 -13.18
CA ARG A 147 5.60 -16.71 -12.82
C ARG A 147 6.29 -16.17 -14.07
N PRO A 148 6.71 -14.89 -14.09
CA PRO A 148 7.41 -14.31 -15.24
C PRO A 148 8.77 -15.00 -15.49
N PRO A 149 9.25 -15.05 -16.75
CA PRO A 149 10.56 -15.62 -17.09
C PRO A 149 11.73 -14.88 -16.43
N GLU A 150 11.53 -13.61 -16.06
CA GLU A 150 12.48 -12.78 -15.30
C GLU A 150 12.76 -13.33 -13.90
N CYS A 151 11.88 -14.21 -13.39
CA CYS A 151 12.00 -14.79 -12.07
C CYS A 151 12.67 -16.18 -12.09
N THR A 152 13.82 -16.34 -11.44
CA THR A 152 14.59 -17.61 -11.35
C THR A 152 14.82 -18.05 -9.89
N GLY A 153 15.22 -19.31 -9.69
CA GLY A 153 15.43 -19.90 -8.35
C GLY A 153 14.15 -20.39 -7.64
N SER A 154 14.31 -20.96 -6.45
CA SER A 154 13.23 -21.56 -5.65
C SER A 154 13.28 -21.22 -4.16
N SER A 155 14.45 -20.88 -3.61
CA SER A 155 14.61 -20.35 -2.25
C SER A 155 15.99 -19.66 -2.11
N PRO A 156 16.10 -18.34 -2.32
CA PRO A 156 15.03 -17.43 -2.70
C PRO A 156 14.63 -17.56 -4.19
N ILE A 157 13.44 -17.07 -4.52
CA ILE A 157 13.03 -16.73 -5.89
C ILE A 157 13.50 -15.29 -6.14
N ARG A 158 14.27 -15.05 -7.20
CA ARG A 158 14.78 -13.73 -7.58
C ARG A 158 14.24 -13.32 -8.94
N CYS A 159 13.75 -12.10 -9.05
CA CYS A 159 13.25 -11.52 -10.28
C CYS A 159 14.00 -10.23 -10.60
N HIS A 160 14.30 -10.00 -11.88
CA HIS A 160 14.93 -8.77 -12.34
C HIS A 160 14.14 -8.17 -13.51
N PHE A 161 13.69 -6.92 -13.38
CA PHE A 161 12.97 -6.21 -14.43
C PHE A 161 13.80 -5.02 -14.93
N ALA A 162 14.10 -4.99 -16.22
CA ALA A 162 14.83 -3.90 -16.87
C ALA A 162 13.92 -2.68 -17.07
N VAL A 163 13.68 -1.93 -16.00
CA VAL A 163 12.84 -0.73 -15.97
C VAL A 163 13.64 0.50 -15.57
N SER A 164 13.27 1.67 -16.09
CA SER A 164 13.93 2.93 -15.71
C SER A 164 13.53 3.38 -14.31
N PRO A 165 14.34 4.23 -13.62
CA PRO A 165 13.95 4.84 -12.35
C PRO A 165 12.57 5.50 -12.43
N GLY A 166 11.74 5.27 -11.41
CA GLY A 166 10.33 5.66 -11.42
C GLY A 166 9.50 4.92 -10.38
N ASN A 167 8.19 5.11 -10.39
CA ASN A 167 7.27 4.44 -9.48
C ASN A 167 6.49 3.37 -10.24
N TYR A 168 6.40 2.17 -9.65
CA TYR A 168 5.76 1.00 -10.27
C TYR A 168 4.75 0.37 -9.33
N THR A 169 3.59 0.02 -9.87
CA THR A 169 2.65 -0.90 -9.22
C THR A 169 3.13 -2.32 -9.45
N VAL A 170 3.36 -3.04 -8.36
CA VAL A 170 3.80 -4.44 -8.39
C VAL A 170 2.70 -5.29 -7.77
N THR A 171 2.18 -6.25 -8.52
CA THR A 171 1.19 -7.21 -8.01
C THR A 171 1.83 -8.59 -7.92
N ALA A 172 1.82 -9.18 -6.73
CA ALA A 172 2.34 -10.52 -6.47
C ALA A 172 1.22 -11.48 -6.03
N TRP A 173 1.23 -12.69 -6.57
CA TRP A 173 0.34 -13.78 -6.20
C TRP A 173 1.11 -14.79 -5.37
N ILE A 174 0.95 -14.72 -4.05
CA ILE A 174 1.71 -15.47 -3.05
C ILE A 174 0.94 -16.74 -2.66
N GLY A 175 1.61 -17.88 -2.72
CA GLY A 175 1.01 -19.20 -2.52
C GLY A 175 1.09 -20.07 -3.76
N ASP A 176 0.58 -21.30 -3.66
CA ASP A 176 0.67 -22.33 -4.71
C ASP A 176 -0.51 -23.30 -4.61
N ARG A 177 -0.92 -23.87 -5.75
CA ARG A 177 -2.04 -24.83 -5.82
C ARG A 177 -1.68 -26.19 -5.23
N ALA A 178 -0.42 -26.62 -5.36
CA ALA A 178 0.00 -27.98 -5.01
C ALA A 178 0.48 -28.11 -3.56
N SER A 179 1.05 -27.05 -2.98
CA SER A 179 1.73 -27.13 -1.69
C SER A 179 1.61 -25.84 -0.88
N ALA A 180 1.67 -25.99 0.45
CA ALA A 180 1.76 -24.86 1.36
C ALA A 180 3.04 -24.04 1.11
N GLY A 181 3.10 -22.83 1.65
CA GLY A 181 4.25 -21.95 1.48
C GLY A 181 4.38 -20.94 2.62
N ASN A 182 5.59 -20.42 2.78
CA ASN A 182 5.87 -19.26 3.62
C ASN A 182 6.74 -18.31 2.80
N THR A 183 6.20 -17.13 2.49
CA THR A 183 6.81 -16.22 1.52
C THR A 183 6.86 -14.80 2.07
N SER A 184 8.05 -14.22 2.13
CA SER A 184 8.29 -12.78 2.31
C SER A 184 8.74 -12.16 0.98
N MET A 185 8.72 -10.83 0.91
CA MET A 185 9.19 -10.08 -0.27
C MET A 185 10.05 -8.90 0.17
N SER A 186 11.21 -8.77 -0.46
CA SER A 186 12.07 -7.59 -0.40
C SER A 186 12.44 -7.13 -1.81
N VAL A 187 12.87 -5.88 -1.93
CA VAL A 187 13.34 -5.30 -3.20
C VAL A 187 14.67 -4.60 -3.02
N GLU A 188 15.46 -4.59 -4.11
CA GLU A 188 16.68 -3.78 -4.26
C GLU A 188 17.64 -3.92 -3.06
N ALA A 189 18.08 -2.81 -2.45
CA ALA A 189 18.93 -2.73 -1.26
C ALA A 189 18.20 -3.18 0.03
N ARG A 190 17.60 -4.38 0.00
CA ARG A 190 16.93 -5.05 1.12
C ARG A 190 15.75 -4.26 1.70
N ARG A 191 15.04 -3.46 0.90
CA ARG A 191 13.81 -2.80 1.36
C ARG A 191 12.72 -3.85 1.59
N TRP A 192 12.13 -3.83 2.78
CA TRP A 192 11.09 -4.77 3.15
C TRP A 192 9.76 -4.37 2.54
N ILE A 193 9.08 -5.29 1.84
CA ILE A 193 7.80 -5.03 1.16
C ILE A 193 6.65 -5.87 1.75
N LEU A 194 6.92 -7.15 2.02
CA LEU A 194 5.94 -8.09 2.57
C LEU A 194 6.59 -8.92 3.66
N ALA A 195 6.05 -8.83 4.88
CA ALA A 195 6.38 -9.74 5.97
C ALA A 195 6.03 -11.18 5.60
N PRO A 196 6.65 -12.21 6.19
CA PRO A 196 6.37 -13.61 5.84
C PRO A 196 4.88 -13.96 5.92
N VAL A 197 4.29 -14.34 4.79
CA VAL A 197 2.91 -14.81 4.69
C VAL A 197 2.90 -16.33 4.56
N ALA A 198 2.23 -17.00 5.50
CA ALA A 198 1.94 -18.42 5.39
C ALA A 198 0.72 -18.66 4.50
N THR A 199 0.80 -19.66 3.63
CA THR A 199 -0.29 -20.08 2.72
C THR A 199 -0.45 -21.59 2.80
N ALA A 200 -1.68 -22.08 2.84
CA ALA A 200 -1.97 -23.51 2.72
C ALA A 200 -1.92 -23.94 1.24
N ALA A 201 -1.76 -25.24 0.99
CA ALA A 201 -1.89 -25.78 -0.36
C ALA A 201 -3.27 -25.42 -0.95
N GLY A 202 -3.30 -25.00 -2.22
CA GLY A 202 -4.53 -24.55 -2.87
C GLY A 202 -4.87 -23.08 -2.61
N THR A 203 -4.13 -22.40 -1.72
CA THR A 203 -4.36 -20.98 -1.39
C THR A 203 -3.39 -20.10 -2.15
N ILE A 204 -3.93 -19.07 -2.82
CA ILE A 204 -3.15 -18.01 -3.44
C ILE A 204 -3.73 -16.67 -3.01
N SER A 205 -2.89 -15.85 -2.40
CA SER A 205 -3.22 -14.51 -1.95
C SER A 205 -2.60 -13.48 -2.86
N ARG A 206 -3.40 -12.51 -3.31
CA ARG A 206 -2.91 -11.42 -4.14
C ARG A 206 -2.54 -10.22 -3.27
N HIS A 207 -1.34 -9.70 -3.49
CA HIS A 207 -0.83 -8.50 -2.83
C HIS A 207 -0.44 -7.46 -3.87
N VAL A 208 -0.81 -6.19 -3.64
CA VAL A 208 -0.48 -5.07 -4.52
C VAL A 208 0.36 -4.07 -3.74
N PHE A 209 1.45 -3.62 -4.35
CA PHE A 209 2.42 -2.70 -3.79
C PHE A 209 2.68 -1.55 -4.75
N THR A 210 3.18 -0.43 -4.23
CA THR A 210 3.80 0.61 -5.05
C THR A 210 5.27 0.74 -4.64
N ILE A 211 6.17 0.58 -5.60
CA ILE A 211 7.61 0.51 -5.38
C ILE A 211 8.29 1.60 -6.18
N ASN A 212 9.18 2.35 -5.53
CA ASN A 212 10.02 3.34 -6.18
C ASN A 212 11.35 2.68 -6.55
N VAL A 213 11.70 2.73 -7.84
CA VAL A 213 12.94 2.25 -8.43
C VAL A 213 13.89 3.43 -8.59
N ARG A 214 15.15 3.27 -8.18
CA ARG A 214 16.18 4.32 -8.21
C ARG A 214 17.51 3.77 -8.71
N GLN A 215 18.37 4.67 -9.16
CA GLN A 215 19.76 4.36 -9.48
C GLN A 215 20.67 5.46 -8.91
N PRO A 216 21.54 5.15 -7.94
CA PRO A 216 21.68 3.85 -7.27
C PRO A 216 20.43 3.46 -6.47
N GLU A 217 20.20 2.15 -6.31
CA GLU A 217 19.02 1.62 -5.62
C GLU A 217 19.11 1.79 -4.09
N GLY A 218 20.34 1.80 -3.56
CA GLY A 218 20.67 2.05 -2.15
C GLY A 218 20.96 3.53 -1.87
N GLN A 219 22.15 3.81 -1.37
CA GLN A 219 22.56 5.14 -0.93
C GLN A 219 22.92 6.04 -2.14
N PRO A 220 22.35 7.26 -2.27
CA PRO A 220 22.53 8.10 -3.46
C PRO A 220 23.99 8.48 -3.80
N THR A 221 24.89 8.56 -2.81
CA THR A 221 26.31 8.82 -3.05
C THR A 221 27.07 7.60 -3.57
N GLY A 222 26.40 6.44 -3.67
CA GLY A 222 26.98 5.17 -4.09
C GLY A 222 27.70 4.41 -2.96
N GLN A 223 27.59 4.87 -1.72
CA GLN A 223 28.15 4.14 -0.58
C GLN A 223 27.50 2.75 -0.45
N GLY A 224 28.34 1.72 -0.48
CA GLY A 224 27.87 0.32 -0.50
C GLY A 224 27.56 -0.23 -1.90
N GLY A 225 27.83 0.54 -2.96
CA GLY A 225 27.69 0.15 -4.36
C GLY A 225 26.55 0.88 -5.08
N SER A 226 26.57 0.83 -6.41
CA SER A 226 25.54 1.46 -7.25
C SER A 226 24.30 0.57 -7.47
N GLY A 227 24.28 -0.65 -6.93
CA GLY A 227 23.20 -1.62 -7.16
C GLY A 227 23.14 -2.12 -8.60
N THR A 228 22.03 -2.79 -8.92
CA THR A 228 21.69 -3.21 -10.29
C THR A 228 20.69 -2.23 -10.89
N SER A 229 20.93 -1.79 -12.14
CA SER A 229 19.93 -0.95 -12.82
C SER A 229 18.66 -1.76 -13.12
N GLY A 230 17.51 -1.25 -12.70
CA GLY A 230 16.22 -1.93 -12.87
C GLY A 230 15.54 -2.15 -11.53
N LEU A 231 14.57 -3.07 -11.50
CA LEU A 231 13.91 -3.49 -10.28
C LEU A 231 14.30 -4.93 -9.96
N ASP A 232 15.07 -5.12 -8.88
CA ASP A 232 15.35 -6.42 -8.30
C ASP A 232 14.32 -6.75 -7.20
N VAL A 233 13.71 -7.93 -7.31
CA VAL A 233 12.74 -8.45 -6.33
C VAL A 233 13.19 -9.80 -5.82
N SER A 234 13.18 -9.99 -4.51
CA SER A 234 13.52 -11.26 -3.86
C SER A 234 12.33 -11.76 -3.02
N PHE A 235 11.89 -12.98 -3.29
CA PHE A 235 10.94 -13.70 -2.45
C PHE A 235 11.67 -14.79 -1.66
N ALA A 236 11.57 -14.71 -0.34
CA ALA A 236 12.25 -15.60 0.60
C ALA A 236 11.25 -16.23 1.59
N GLY A 237 11.75 -16.98 2.58
CA GLY A 237 10.94 -17.74 3.52
C GLY A 237 11.35 -19.21 3.53
N SER A 238 10.72 -20.04 4.38
CA SER A 238 11.10 -21.45 4.48
C SER A 238 10.77 -22.25 3.22
N MET A 239 9.72 -21.85 2.50
CA MET A 239 9.33 -22.42 1.21
C MET A 239 8.55 -21.35 0.42
N PRO A 240 9.24 -20.41 -0.24
CA PRO A 240 8.57 -19.30 -0.92
C PRO A 240 7.79 -19.80 -2.14
N LYS A 241 6.56 -19.29 -2.28
CA LYS A 241 5.63 -19.63 -3.35
C LYS A 241 5.17 -18.35 -4.04
N LEU A 242 5.53 -18.23 -5.31
CA LEU A 242 5.13 -17.15 -6.20
C LEU A 242 4.43 -17.75 -7.41
N SER A 243 3.11 -17.65 -7.45
CA SER A 243 2.33 -18.13 -8.60
C SER A 243 2.23 -17.10 -9.72
N GLY A 244 2.52 -15.82 -9.44
CA GLY A 244 2.61 -14.81 -10.48
C GLY A 244 3.09 -13.46 -9.96
N LEU A 245 3.59 -12.63 -10.88
CA LEU A 245 4.11 -11.30 -10.59
C LEU A 245 3.88 -10.40 -11.81
N THR A 246 3.46 -9.16 -11.59
CA THR A 246 3.40 -8.13 -12.64
C THR A 246 4.03 -6.85 -12.14
N VAL A 247 4.64 -6.10 -13.06
CA VAL A 247 5.26 -4.79 -12.83
C VAL A 247 4.74 -3.85 -13.90
N ALA A 248 4.08 -2.77 -13.48
CA ALA A 248 3.56 -1.74 -14.37
C ALA A 248 3.85 -0.34 -13.80
N PRO A 249 4.02 0.70 -14.63
CA PRO A 249 4.15 2.07 -14.13
C PRO A 249 2.98 2.44 -13.21
N ALA A 250 3.28 3.06 -12.07
CA ALA A 250 2.26 3.53 -11.14
C ALA A 250 1.64 4.84 -11.65
N SER A 251 0.32 4.97 -11.53
CA SER A 251 -0.40 6.20 -11.88
C SER A 251 -0.52 7.11 -10.66
N ASN A 252 0.27 8.20 -10.63
CA ASN A 252 0.22 9.26 -9.63
C ASN A 252 0.13 8.79 -8.15
N PRO A 253 1.06 7.94 -7.68
CA PRO A 253 1.06 7.56 -6.27
C PRO A 253 1.43 8.75 -5.39
N LEU A 254 0.98 8.74 -4.12
CA LEU A 254 1.52 9.63 -3.10
C LEU A 254 2.99 9.28 -2.85
N ALA A 255 3.93 10.12 -3.28
CA ALA A 255 5.34 9.88 -3.01
C ALA A 255 5.75 10.47 -1.67
N VAL A 256 6.54 9.69 -0.93
CA VAL A 256 7.14 10.11 0.33
C VAL A 256 8.65 10.01 0.20
N TYR A 257 9.29 11.16 0.09
CA TYR A 257 10.73 11.27 0.01
C TYR A 257 11.34 11.31 1.41
N LEU A 258 12.39 10.52 1.65
CA LEU A 258 13.13 10.55 2.90
C LEU A 258 14.47 11.25 2.69
N ALA A 259 14.66 12.36 3.38
CA ALA A 259 15.94 13.04 3.50
C ALA A 259 16.54 12.72 4.87
N GLY A 260 17.66 11.99 4.91
CA GLY A 260 18.21 11.55 6.17
C GLY A 260 19.61 10.96 6.12
N ASP A 261 20.05 10.46 7.27
CA ASP A 261 21.38 9.91 7.50
C ASP A 261 21.41 8.36 7.47
N SER A 262 22.46 7.75 8.03
CA SER A 262 22.64 6.29 8.11
C SER A 262 21.55 5.55 8.87
N THR A 263 20.81 6.25 9.74
CA THR A 263 19.67 5.67 10.49
C THR A 263 18.39 5.62 9.65
N VAL A 264 18.36 6.31 8.51
CA VAL A 264 17.23 6.37 7.57
C VAL A 264 17.49 5.54 6.32
N CYS A 265 18.72 5.57 5.80
CA CYS A 265 19.06 5.10 4.46
C CYS A 265 18.84 3.59 4.23
N ASP A 266 18.78 3.21 2.96
CA ASP A 266 18.79 1.81 2.55
C ASP A 266 20.22 1.26 2.66
N GLN A 267 20.43 0.35 3.60
CA GLN A 267 21.71 -0.29 3.90
C GLN A 267 21.85 -1.60 3.11
N PRO A 268 22.68 -1.62 2.04
CA PRO A 268 22.74 -2.76 1.13
C PRO A 268 23.32 -4.02 1.79
N ILE A 269 24.07 -3.88 2.88
CA ILE A 269 24.79 -4.96 3.54
C ILE A 269 24.34 -5.07 5.01
N ALA A 270 23.91 -6.26 5.40
CA ALA A 270 23.58 -6.59 6.79
C ALA A 270 24.84 -6.50 7.68
N PRO A 271 24.71 -6.17 8.98
CA PRO A 271 23.47 -6.10 9.75
C PRO A 271 22.81 -4.71 9.79
N TYR A 272 23.46 -3.67 9.26
CA TYR A 272 22.93 -2.31 9.25
C TYR A 272 21.58 -2.25 8.53
N THR A 273 20.64 -1.52 9.11
CA THR A 273 19.29 -1.31 8.57
C THR A 273 18.77 0.06 9.01
N GLY A 274 18.36 0.92 8.06
CA GLY A 274 17.70 2.19 8.36
C GLY A 274 16.19 2.00 8.56
N TRP A 275 15.54 2.86 9.36
CA TRP A 275 14.08 2.76 9.53
C TRP A 275 13.32 3.07 8.23
N GLY A 276 13.89 3.90 7.36
CA GLY A 276 13.33 4.21 6.04
C GLY A 276 13.28 2.99 5.11
N GLN A 277 14.22 2.05 5.29
CA GLN A 277 14.28 0.78 4.56
C GLN A 277 13.12 -0.16 4.92
N ILE A 278 12.53 -0.01 6.12
CA ILE A 278 11.43 -0.84 6.62
C ILE A 278 10.06 -0.27 6.27
N LEU A 279 9.92 1.07 6.21
CA LEU A 279 8.64 1.74 5.96
C LEU A 279 7.81 1.22 4.78
N PRO A 280 8.38 0.83 3.62
CA PRO A 280 7.58 0.29 2.52
C PRO A 280 6.71 -0.91 2.90
N SER A 281 7.12 -1.72 3.89
CA SER A 281 6.36 -2.88 4.38
C SER A 281 5.05 -2.50 5.08
N ARG A 282 4.93 -1.24 5.53
CA ARG A 282 3.78 -0.69 6.24
C ARG A 282 2.76 -0.05 5.31
N LEU A 283 3.03 0.01 4.00
CA LEU A 283 2.20 0.72 3.02
C LEU A 283 1.37 -0.23 2.14
N SER A 284 0.12 0.14 1.92
CA SER A 284 -0.73 -0.38 0.85
C SER A 284 -0.37 0.26 -0.50
N ALA A 285 -0.93 -0.27 -1.59
CA ALA A 285 -0.72 0.31 -2.92
C ALA A 285 -1.32 1.72 -3.02
N GLY A 286 -0.66 2.59 -3.78
CA GLY A 286 -1.05 3.99 -3.98
C GLY A 286 -0.18 5.00 -3.24
N ALA A 287 0.69 4.55 -2.32
CA ALA A 287 1.76 5.37 -1.73
C ALA A 287 3.11 4.67 -1.83
N VAL A 288 4.19 5.45 -1.90
CA VAL A 288 5.53 4.92 -2.14
C VAL A 288 6.60 5.66 -1.34
N ILE A 289 7.59 4.93 -0.82
CA ILE A 289 8.77 5.50 -0.18
C ILE A 289 9.91 5.63 -1.18
N ALA A 290 10.37 6.86 -1.38
CA ALA A 290 11.59 7.19 -2.12
C ALA A 290 12.68 7.58 -1.12
N ASN A 291 13.52 6.61 -0.70
CA ASN A 291 14.53 6.82 0.32
C ASN A 291 15.80 7.42 -0.30
N TYR A 292 16.09 8.69 0.02
CA TYR A 292 17.31 9.37 -0.39
C TYR A 292 18.29 9.52 0.78
N GLY A 293 18.06 8.83 1.91
CA GLY A 293 19.00 8.85 3.02
C GLY A 293 20.37 8.33 2.61
N ASP A 294 21.42 8.86 3.24
CA ASP A 294 22.81 8.50 2.93
C ASP A 294 23.68 8.55 4.18
N SER A 295 24.62 7.62 4.31
CA SER A 295 25.37 7.43 5.55
C SER A 295 26.34 8.57 5.81
N GLY A 296 26.42 9.00 7.08
CA GLY A 296 27.36 10.05 7.48
C GLY A 296 26.89 11.47 7.17
N GLU A 297 25.74 11.64 6.52
CA GLU A 297 25.21 12.96 6.18
C GLU A 297 24.63 13.69 7.40
N GLY A 298 24.93 15.00 7.47
CA GLY A 298 24.24 15.95 8.34
C GLY A 298 23.38 16.91 7.51
N SER A 299 22.68 17.82 8.19
CA SER A 299 21.73 18.75 7.55
C SER A 299 22.35 19.59 6.41
N GLY A 300 23.61 20.02 6.57
CA GLY A 300 24.30 20.87 5.60
C GLY A 300 24.90 20.10 4.43
N SER A 301 25.48 18.93 4.70
CA SER A 301 26.08 18.09 3.66
C SER A 301 25.00 17.49 2.75
N PHE A 302 23.87 17.05 3.31
CA PHE A 302 22.73 16.57 2.52
C PHE A 302 22.15 17.66 1.61
N LEU A 303 22.03 18.89 2.13
CA LEU A 303 21.50 20.03 1.38
C LEU A 303 22.41 20.43 0.21
N SER A 304 23.73 20.31 0.36
CA SER A 304 24.71 20.82 -0.61
C SER A 304 25.26 19.79 -1.58
N ASN A 305 25.31 18.52 -1.19
CA ASN A 305 25.82 17.43 -2.03
C ASN A 305 24.91 17.22 -3.25
N SER A 306 25.47 17.32 -4.46
CA SER A 306 24.71 17.24 -5.72
C SER A 306 23.95 15.92 -5.91
N ALA A 307 24.41 14.83 -5.30
CA ALA A 307 23.74 13.51 -5.37
C ALA A 307 22.52 13.38 -4.45
N LEU A 308 22.33 14.29 -3.49
CA LEU A 308 21.32 14.20 -2.43
C LEU A 308 20.16 15.17 -2.67
N PHE A 309 19.98 16.19 -1.83
CA PHE A 309 18.85 17.11 -1.94
C PHE A 309 18.69 17.75 -3.33
N PRO A 310 19.75 18.23 -4.01
CA PRO A 310 19.65 18.76 -5.37
C PRO A 310 19.13 17.76 -6.41
N THR A 311 19.36 16.46 -6.24
CA THR A 311 18.85 15.38 -7.11
C THR A 311 17.43 14.96 -6.73
N MET A 312 17.13 14.89 -5.44
CA MET A 312 15.79 14.53 -4.93
C MET A 312 14.76 15.64 -5.19
N ARG A 313 15.10 16.90 -4.87
CA ARG A 313 14.21 18.07 -4.97
C ARG A 313 13.48 18.18 -6.31
N PRO A 314 14.12 17.99 -7.48
CA PRO A 314 13.42 18.14 -8.74
C PRO A 314 12.31 17.14 -9.00
N LEU A 315 12.29 16.03 -8.28
CA LEU A 315 11.30 14.96 -8.41
C LEU A 315 10.02 15.22 -7.61
N ILE A 316 10.08 16.10 -6.61
CA ILE A 316 8.95 16.45 -5.75
C ILE A 316 7.87 17.13 -6.60
N THR A 317 6.65 16.64 -6.48
CA THR A 317 5.43 17.21 -7.06
C THR A 317 4.43 17.64 -5.98
N SER A 318 3.28 18.17 -6.41
CA SER A 318 2.27 18.69 -5.49
C SER A 318 1.75 17.60 -4.55
N ASN A 319 1.67 17.90 -3.26
CA ASN A 319 1.21 17.02 -2.18
C ASN A 319 2.14 15.86 -1.78
N ASP A 320 3.27 15.65 -2.48
CA ASP A 320 4.27 14.69 -2.03
C ASP A 320 4.81 15.07 -0.65
N LEU A 321 5.05 14.07 0.20
CA LEU A 321 5.63 14.29 1.52
C LEU A 321 7.15 14.24 1.45
N VAL A 322 7.82 15.10 2.22
CA VAL A 322 9.27 15.03 2.42
C VAL A 322 9.56 14.96 3.92
N LEU A 323 9.94 13.79 4.39
CA LEU A 323 10.36 13.56 5.78
C LEU A 323 11.85 13.89 5.90
N ILE A 324 12.17 14.89 6.70
CA ILE A 324 13.51 15.44 6.88
C ILE A 324 14.01 15.09 8.29
N GLN A 325 15.01 14.21 8.38
CA GLN A 325 15.62 13.78 9.64
C GLN A 325 17.14 13.97 9.65
N PHE A 326 17.64 14.87 10.49
CA PHE A 326 19.08 15.05 10.68
C PHE A 326 19.42 15.31 12.15
N GLY A 327 20.67 15.03 12.50
CA GLY A 327 21.25 15.41 13.78
C GLY A 327 22.41 14.51 14.23
N HIS A 328 22.45 13.24 13.80
CA HIS A 328 23.52 12.32 14.19
C HIS A 328 24.91 12.81 13.78
N ASN A 329 25.01 13.40 12.59
CA ASN A 329 26.27 13.86 11.99
C ASN A 329 26.45 15.38 12.09
N ASP A 330 25.47 16.12 12.58
CA ASP A 330 25.55 17.55 12.90
C ASP A 330 26.32 17.81 14.21
N LYS A 331 27.44 17.10 14.41
CA LYS A 331 28.19 17.00 15.68
C LYS A 331 28.75 18.33 16.17
N SER A 332 29.05 19.24 15.25
CA SER A 332 29.59 20.58 15.52
C SER A 332 28.77 21.69 14.84
N THR A 333 27.60 21.35 14.27
CA THR A 333 26.74 22.34 13.61
C THR A 333 26.14 23.28 14.65
N GLY A 334 26.42 24.57 14.55
CA GLY A 334 25.79 25.58 15.41
C GLY A 334 24.29 25.74 15.14
N ALA A 335 23.51 26.14 16.15
CA ALA A 335 22.05 26.26 16.07
C ALA A 335 21.56 27.11 14.88
N SER A 336 22.26 28.22 14.58
CA SER A 336 21.92 29.08 13.44
C SER A 336 22.09 28.37 12.10
N ALA A 337 23.19 27.63 11.91
CA ALA A 337 23.45 26.89 10.68
C ALA A 337 22.45 25.74 10.52
N PHE A 338 22.19 24.98 11.59
CA PHE A 338 21.23 23.88 11.58
C PHE A 338 19.83 24.35 11.19
N ARG A 339 19.32 25.41 11.83
CA ARG A 339 18.02 26.03 11.47
C ARG A 339 18.00 26.52 10.02
N THR A 340 19.09 27.15 9.55
CA THR A 340 19.19 27.66 8.18
C THR A 340 19.11 26.53 7.16
N ASN A 341 19.81 25.43 7.40
CA ASN A 341 19.80 24.25 6.52
C ASN A 341 18.39 23.66 6.42
N LEU A 342 17.74 23.40 7.57
CA LEU A 342 16.39 22.85 7.61
C LEU A 342 15.35 23.78 6.97
N THR A 343 15.41 25.08 7.29
CA THR A 343 14.52 26.10 6.69
C THR A 343 14.67 26.15 5.18
N THR A 344 15.90 26.03 4.67
CA THR A 344 16.17 26.01 3.24
C THR A 344 15.53 24.79 2.57
N MET A 345 15.71 23.60 3.15
CA MET A 345 15.06 22.39 2.62
C MET A 345 13.53 22.53 2.65
N ILE A 346 12.94 22.95 3.77
CA ILE A 346 11.49 23.16 3.91
C ILE A 346 10.95 24.10 2.83
N ASN A 347 11.59 25.25 2.63
CA ASN A 347 11.14 26.24 1.67
C ASN A 347 11.27 25.72 0.22
N GLN A 348 12.33 24.98 -0.08
CA GLN A 348 12.51 24.39 -1.41
C GLN A 348 11.53 23.24 -1.69
N VAL A 349 11.13 22.47 -0.68
CA VAL A 349 10.04 21.48 -0.78
C VAL A 349 8.71 22.19 -1.06
N ARG A 350 8.38 23.23 -0.29
CA ARG A 350 7.16 24.04 -0.49
C ARG A 350 7.10 24.69 -1.85
N ALA A 351 8.24 25.17 -2.36
CA ALA A 351 8.33 25.75 -3.71
C ALA A 351 8.02 24.73 -4.83
N ARG A 352 8.07 23.43 -4.54
CA ARG A 352 7.62 22.35 -5.44
C ARG A 352 6.17 21.92 -5.23
N GLY A 353 5.45 22.52 -4.28
CA GLY A 353 4.12 22.11 -3.86
C GLY A 353 4.11 20.90 -2.92
N GLY A 354 5.28 20.42 -2.47
CA GLY A 354 5.40 19.33 -1.52
C GLY A 354 5.12 19.77 -0.07
N VAL A 355 4.86 18.79 0.78
CA VAL A 355 4.63 18.97 2.21
C VAL A 355 5.87 18.51 2.98
N ALA A 356 6.63 19.46 3.49
CA ALA A 356 7.75 19.15 4.38
C ALA A 356 7.24 18.67 5.74
N VAL A 357 7.91 17.66 6.30
CA VAL A 357 7.67 17.11 7.63
C VAL A 357 9.03 16.93 8.31
N LEU A 358 9.20 17.48 9.50
CA LEU A 358 10.42 17.27 10.28
C LEU A 358 10.27 15.99 11.10
N VAL A 359 11.33 15.18 11.15
CA VAL A 359 11.43 14.02 12.03
C VAL A 359 12.67 14.22 12.89
N THR A 360 12.52 14.31 14.21
CA THR A 360 13.70 14.46 15.10
C THR A 360 14.55 13.18 15.07
N PRO A 361 15.89 13.24 15.18
CA PRO A 361 16.73 12.04 15.08
C PRO A 361 16.44 11.07 16.24
N PRO A 362 16.30 9.75 15.99
CA PRO A 362 16.10 8.76 17.04
C PRO A 362 17.31 8.71 17.98
N VAL A 363 17.10 8.37 19.24
CA VAL A 363 18.17 8.39 20.26
C VAL A 363 19.31 7.42 19.97
N ARG A 364 20.50 7.73 20.50
CA ARG A 364 21.57 6.74 20.64
C ARG A 364 21.39 5.94 21.94
N ARG A 365 21.90 4.72 21.97
CA ARG A 365 21.94 3.87 23.17
C ARG A 365 23.13 4.21 24.09
N LEU A 366 23.19 5.44 24.58
CA LEU A 366 24.22 5.91 25.53
C LEU A 366 23.58 6.31 26.85
N PHE A 367 23.80 5.47 27.87
CA PHE A 367 23.19 5.63 29.20
C PHE A 367 24.13 6.30 30.20
N ASP A 368 23.54 7.05 31.12
CA ASP A 368 24.06 7.39 32.44
C ASP A 368 23.10 6.80 33.48
N GLY A 369 23.52 5.71 34.14
CA GLY A 369 22.62 4.84 34.90
C GLY A 369 21.53 4.23 34.00
N ASN A 370 20.26 4.52 34.29
CA ASN A 370 19.09 4.06 33.53
C ASN A 370 18.47 5.15 32.64
N GLN A 371 19.12 6.31 32.54
CA GLN A 371 18.66 7.42 31.72
C GLN A 371 19.61 7.64 30.55
N LEU A 372 19.11 8.11 29.43
CA LEU A 372 19.94 8.47 28.28
C LEU A 372 20.66 9.78 28.57
N ASN A 373 21.94 9.84 28.21
CA ASN A 373 22.72 11.06 28.39
C ASN A 373 22.45 12.10 27.30
N SER A 374 22.95 13.32 27.48
CA SER A 374 22.72 14.43 26.56
C SER A 374 23.17 14.14 25.12
N THR A 375 24.26 13.40 24.93
CA THR A 375 24.73 12.96 23.60
C THR A 375 23.76 11.98 22.95
N ALA A 376 23.14 11.07 23.72
CA ALA A 376 22.09 10.19 23.21
C ALA A 376 20.84 10.95 22.77
N LEU A 377 20.56 12.08 23.40
CA LEU A 377 19.46 12.99 23.08
C LEU A 377 19.84 14.07 22.03
N HIS A 378 20.99 13.92 21.38
CA HIS A 378 21.49 14.82 20.32
C HIS A 378 21.70 16.27 20.77
N VAL A 379 22.17 16.45 22.02
CA VAL A 379 22.95 17.64 22.38
C VAL A 379 24.34 17.45 21.78
N ASN A 380 24.66 18.23 20.76
CA ASN A 380 25.89 18.04 19.99
C ASN A 380 27.13 18.58 20.72
N GLY A 381 28.31 18.41 20.12
CA GLY A 381 29.60 18.76 20.72
C GLY A 381 29.81 20.26 20.96
N VAL A 382 28.92 21.12 20.47
CA VAL A 382 28.91 22.57 20.75
C VAL A 382 27.73 22.99 21.64
N GLY A 383 27.05 22.04 22.29
CA GLY A 383 26.00 22.29 23.28
C GLY A 383 24.62 22.58 22.69
N VAL A 384 24.42 22.36 21.39
CA VAL A 384 23.13 22.62 20.73
C VAL A 384 22.22 21.40 20.87
N ASN A 385 21.02 21.59 21.43
CA ASN A 385 19.98 20.57 21.45
C ASN A 385 19.25 20.57 20.09
N LEU A 386 19.70 19.69 19.17
CA LEU A 386 19.21 19.67 17.80
C LEU A 386 17.70 19.32 17.70
N PRO A 387 17.17 18.33 18.44
CA PRO A 387 15.72 18.07 18.45
C PRO A 387 14.89 19.26 18.91
N ALA A 388 15.35 20.03 19.92
CA ALA A 388 14.67 21.24 20.35
C ALA A 388 14.62 22.31 19.25
N GLU A 389 15.71 22.50 18.50
CA GLU A 389 15.73 23.41 17.35
C GLU A 389 14.73 22.97 16.26
N MET A 390 14.58 21.66 16.00
CA MET A 390 13.59 21.14 15.05
C MET A 390 12.14 21.38 15.50
N ARG A 391 11.83 21.15 16.78
CA ARG A 391 10.49 21.41 17.34
C ARG A 391 10.13 22.90 17.29
N ALA A 392 11.08 23.76 17.65
CA ALA A 392 10.93 25.21 17.57
C ALA A 392 10.69 25.65 16.12
N LEU A 393 11.47 25.09 15.18
CA LEU A 393 11.32 25.38 13.76
C LEU A 393 9.95 24.94 13.23
N GLY A 394 9.51 23.72 13.58
CA GLY A 394 8.18 23.20 13.22
C GLY A 394 7.05 24.13 13.66
N SER A 395 7.13 24.64 14.89
CA SER A 395 6.16 25.62 15.40
C SER A 395 6.23 26.94 14.61
N SER A 396 7.43 27.49 14.42
CA SER A 396 7.64 28.80 13.76
C SER A 396 7.24 28.82 12.29
N LEU A 397 7.43 27.70 11.58
CA LEU A 397 7.15 27.59 10.16
C LEU A 397 5.84 26.88 9.86
N SER A 398 5.08 26.44 10.88
CA SER A 398 3.89 25.59 10.71
C SER A 398 4.20 24.33 9.87
N VAL A 399 5.23 23.61 10.27
CA VAL A 399 5.65 22.33 9.68
C VAL A 399 5.36 21.21 10.69
N PRO A 400 4.67 20.13 10.29
CA PRO A 400 4.47 18.97 11.16
C PRO A 400 5.82 18.41 11.64
N VAL A 401 5.88 18.06 12.93
CA VAL A 401 7.04 17.40 13.54
C VAL A 401 6.61 16.04 14.08
N ILE A 402 7.28 14.98 13.60
CA ILE A 402 7.27 13.66 14.23
C ILE A 402 8.42 13.64 15.22
N ASP A 403 8.09 13.65 16.51
CA ASP A 403 9.09 13.70 17.58
C ASP A 403 9.64 12.30 17.90
N LEU A 404 10.44 11.77 16.98
CA LEU A 404 11.02 10.45 17.10
C LEU A 404 12.11 10.38 18.18
N THR A 405 12.80 11.48 18.52
CA THR A 405 13.68 11.53 19.69
C THR A 405 12.90 11.19 20.97
N ALA A 406 11.79 11.89 21.26
CA ALA A 406 11.02 11.64 22.49
C ALA A 406 10.41 10.23 22.51
N LYS A 407 9.88 9.76 21.37
CA LYS A 407 9.30 8.41 21.25
C LYS A 407 10.35 7.31 21.45
N SER A 408 11.54 7.46 20.85
CA SER A 408 12.62 6.48 20.96
C SER A 408 13.33 6.53 22.31
N GLU A 409 13.44 7.70 22.95
CA GLU A 409 13.88 7.85 24.34
C GLU A 409 12.99 7.02 25.27
N GLN A 410 11.67 7.22 25.20
CA GLN A 410 10.70 6.46 25.99
C GLN A 410 10.86 4.94 25.81
N LEU A 411 10.96 4.48 24.55
CA LEU A 411 11.17 3.06 24.26
C LEU A 411 12.47 2.53 24.86
N VAL A 412 13.59 3.20 24.57
CA VAL A 412 14.93 2.72 24.97
C VAL A 412 15.10 2.73 26.48
N GLU A 413 14.62 3.77 27.18
CA GLU A 413 14.68 3.84 28.64
C GLU A 413 13.75 2.83 29.32
N SER A 414 12.56 2.59 28.78
CA SER A 414 11.63 1.59 29.33
C SER A 414 12.22 0.16 29.33
N LEU A 415 13.10 -0.13 28.38
CA LEU A 415 13.81 -1.40 28.26
C LEU A 415 15.11 -1.44 29.09
N GLY A 416 15.60 -0.28 29.51
CA GLY A 416 16.90 -0.11 30.18
C GLY A 416 18.11 -0.54 29.33
N PRO A 417 19.33 -0.50 29.89
CA PRO A 417 20.53 -0.85 29.15
C PRO A 417 20.51 -2.27 28.56
N ALA A 418 20.15 -3.28 29.35
CA ALA A 418 20.17 -4.67 28.89
C ALA A 418 19.09 -4.96 27.83
N GLY A 419 17.83 -4.57 28.10
CA GLY A 419 16.71 -4.86 27.20
C GLY A 419 16.78 -4.11 25.87
N SER A 420 17.29 -2.88 25.87
CA SER A 420 17.43 -2.07 24.64
C SER A 420 18.53 -2.57 23.70
N ALA A 421 19.40 -3.49 24.14
CA ALA A 421 20.55 -3.94 23.34
C ALA A 421 20.13 -4.52 21.99
N ARG A 422 18.98 -5.20 21.90
CA ARG A 422 18.46 -5.79 20.66
C ARG A 422 18.02 -4.77 19.60
N LEU A 423 17.81 -3.51 19.97
CA LEU A 423 17.44 -2.43 19.05
C LEU A 423 18.65 -1.90 18.26
N PHE A 424 19.86 -2.18 18.71
CA PHE A 424 21.10 -1.65 18.14
C PHE A 424 22.05 -2.81 17.81
N LEU A 425 23.10 -2.55 17.01
CA LEU A 425 24.07 -3.59 16.67
C LEU A 425 24.97 -3.93 17.87
N ARG A 426 25.05 -5.22 18.21
CA ARG A 426 25.85 -5.72 19.33
C ARG A 426 26.91 -6.70 18.84
N ALA A 427 28.13 -6.58 19.35
CA ALA A 427 29.24 -7.46 18.93
C ALA A 427 28.90 -8.95 19.07
N ALA A 428 28.22 -9.34 20.15
CA ALA A 428 27.86 -10.73 20.42
C ALA A 428 26.73 -11.29 19.54
N VAL A 429 25.97 -10.44 18.84
CA VAL A 429 24.80 -10.83 18.04
C VAL A 429 25.06 -10.56 16.55
N ASP A 430 25.56 -9.37 16.24
CA ASP A 430 25.69 -8.83 14.89
C ASP A 430 27.15 -8.74 14.41
N GLY A 431 28.12 -9.04 15.29
CA GLY A 431 29.55 -8.92 14.98
C GLY A 431 30.10 -7.49 15.03
N VAL A 432 29.28 -6.50 15.37
CA VAL A 432 29.66 -5.08 15.48
C VAL A 432 29.12 -4.48 16.78
N ALA A 433 29.95 -3.75 17.54
CA ALA A 433 29.49 -3.00 18.70
C ALA A 433 29.14 -1.55 18.30
N ASP A 434 27.84 -1.26 18.21
CA ASP A 434 27.32 0.06 17.84
C ASP A 434 26.18 0.48 18.79
N ASN A 435 26.09 1.76 19.12
CA ASN A 435 25.01 2.33 19.93
C ASN A 435 24.21 3.40 19.16
N THR A 436 24.42 3.51 17.85
CA THR A 436 23.76 4.47 16.97
C THR A 436 22.98 3.73 15.90
N HIS A 437 23.60 2.75 15.24
CA HIS A 437 22.96 2.02 14.16
C HIS A 437 22.11 0.87 14.66
N PHE A 438 21.01 0.64 13.95
CA PHE A 438 20.00 -0.34 14.33
C PHE A 438 20.32 -1.72 13.78
N SER A 439 19.95 -2.72 14.56
CA SER A 439 19.62 -4.04 14.02
C SER A 439 18.38 -3.94 13.14
N GLU A 440 18.08 -4.98 12.37
CA GLU A 440 16.84 -5.03 11.58
C GLU A 440 15.59 -4.92 12.47
N TYR A 441 15.61 -5.55 13.65
CA TYR A 441 14.57 -5.41 14.67
C TYR A 441 14.43 -3.97 15.18
N GLY A 442 15.56 -3.31 15.47
CA GLY A 442 15.55 -1.91 15.90
C GLY A 442 15.00 -0.97 14.84
N ALA A 443 15.38 -1.16 13.58
CA ALA A 443 14.86 -0.39 12.46
C ALA A 443 13.35 -0.56 12.31
N GLU A 444 12.83 -1.77 12.55
CA GLU A 444 11.39 -2.05 12.56
C GLU A 444 10.65 -1.28 13.67
N GLU A 445 11.17 -1.27 14.89
CA GLU A 445 10.60 -0.54 16.03
C GLU A 445 10.61 0.98 15.75
N MET A 446 11.72 1.52 15.23
CA MET A 446 11.81 2.95 14.87
C MET A 446 10.85 3.32 13.74
N ALA A 447 10.70 2.47 12.72
CA ALA A 447 9.70 2.66 11.68
C ALA A 447 8.27 2.63 12.25
N GLY A 448 7.99 1.79 13.23
CA GLY A 448 6.73 1.76 13.97
C GLY A 448 6.41 3.08 14.68
N LEU A 449 7.40 3.68 15.35
CA LEU A 449 7.26 5.00 15.99
C LEU A 449 7.02 6.13 14.97
N VAL A 450 7.65 6.06 13.79
CA VAL A 450 7.40 6.99 12.68
C VAL A 450 5.96 6.84 12.16
N VAL A 451 5.48 5.61 11.96
CA VAL A 451 4.08 5.33 11.57
C VAL A 451 3.08 5.87 12.60
N GLN A 452 3.37 5.71 13.89
CA GLN A 452 2.56 6.32 14.94
C GLN A 452 2.54 7.86 14.80
N GLY A 453 3.69 8.48 14.57
CA GLY A 453 3.79 9.93 14.32
C GLY A 453 3.02 10.40 13.09
N ILE A 454 3.04 9.63 12.00
CA ILE A 454 2.26 9.89 10.78
C ILE A 454 0.76 9.99 11.10
N ARG A 455 0.23 9.04 11.90
CA ARG A 455 -1.17 9.04 12.35
C ARG A 455 -1.46 10.22 13.28
N GLU A 456 -0.63 10.45 14.29
CA GLU A 456 -0.80 11.55 15.26
C GLU A 456 -0.73 12.96 14.66
N ARG A 457 -0.11 13.09 13.49
CA ARG A 457 -0.01 14.35 12.75
C ARG A 457 -1.04 14.45 11.61
N ASN A 458 -1.90 13.44 11.43
CA ASN A 458 -2.88 13.34 10.34
C ASN A 458 -2.24 13.60 8.96
N LEU A 459 -1.07 13.01 8.72
CA LEU A 459 -0.41 13.17 7.42
C LEU A 459 -1.14 12.33 6.36
N PRO A 460 -1.20 12.77 5.08
CA PRO A 460 -1.86 12.03 3.99
C PRO A 460 -1.42 10.57 3.83
N LEU A 461 -0.19 10.23 4.24
CA LEU A 461 0.30 8.85 4.21
C LEU A 461 -0.52 7.90 5.10
N ALA A 462 -1.22 8.42 6.12
CA ALA A 462 -2.00 7.62 7.06
C ALA A 462 -3.08 6.77 6.36
N ASP A 463 -3.67 7.28 5.27
CA ASP A 463 -4.71 6.61 4.47
C ASP A 463 -4.19 5.39 3.72
N TYR A 464 -2.86 5.27 3.60
CA TYR A 464 -2.18 4.18 2.90
C TYR A 464 -1.49 3.20 3.85
N LEU A 465 -1.57 3.38 5.17
CA LEU A 465 -0.98 2.44 6.13
C LEU A 465 -1.79 1.13 6.18
N ARG A 466 -1.10 0.00 6.31
CA ARG A 466 -1.69 -1.33 6.53
C ARG A 466 -2.15 -1.56 7.97
#